data_AF-A0A932PAS3-F1
#
_entry.id   AF-A0A932PAS3-F1
#
_cell.length_a   1.000
_cell.length_b   1.000
_cell.length_c   1.000
_cell.angle_alpha   90.00
_cell.angle_beta   90.00
_cell.angle_gamma   90.00
#
_symmetry.space_group_name_H-M   'P 1'
#
loop_
_entity.id
_entity.type
_entity.pdbx_description
1 polymer ?
#
loop_
_entity_poly.entity_id
_entity_poly.type
_entity_poly.pdbx_seq_one_letter_code
_entity_poly.pdbx_strand_id
1 'polypeptide(L)'
;MSYLLDTHSFSMDPGHQQQLDRSYTISFDTGAGGQQKKYQLAAGVYEWRLEQPQGWNLYKVNLNIVIDNSRYDGEFRYLLNNEYQSVGPGQVAEHAGDKLFELVFDPGNGGAEVRKLLKSGRYIIGIDPDFGRLDLFEASKVDAVMAEQPQYLSSTRYAGNNATRSQRVEALLAQIERTGEPLGGRSTSGVNLFGSTATSSARTISAVGPTNGGRESVDDLLNSLKRAD
;
A
#
# COMPACT_ATOMS: atom_id res chain seq x y z
N MET A 1 7.03 -11.48 -11.33
CA MET A 1 8.38 -11.61 -11.93
C MET A 1 9.09 -12.76 -11.25
N SER A 2 9.77 -13.64 -11.99
CA SER A 2 10.47 -14.80 -11.42
C SER A 2 11.98 -14.58 -11.40
N TYR A 3 12.64 -15.01 -10.33
CA TYR A 3 14.09 -14.90 -10.15
C TYR A 3 14.61 -16.06 -9.29
N LEU A 4 15.91 -16.28 -9.36
CA LEU A 4 16.64 -17.22 -8.52
C LEU A 4 17.46 -16.43 -7.49
N LEU A 5 17.39 -16.82 -6.23
CA LEU A 5 18.37 -16.45 -5.20
C LEU A 5 19.20 -17.67 -4.86
N ASP A 6 20.49 -17.58 -5.16
CA ASP A 6 21.44 -18.70 -5.22
C ASP A 6 20.92 -19.81 -6.15
N THR A 7 20.28 -20.84 -5.59
CA THR A 7 19.70 -21.98 -6.32
C THR A 7 18.18 -22.11 -6.14
N HIS A 8 17.56 -21.19 -5.42
CA HIS A 8 16.13 -21.27 -5.05
C HIS A 8 15.32 -20.32 -5.91
N SER A 9 14.22 -20.83 -6.47
CA SER A 9 13.31 -20.06 -7.30
C SER A 9 12.26 -19.33 -6.47
N PHE A 10 12.05 -18.07 -6.82
CA PHE A 10 11.07 -17.19 -6.20
C PHE A 10 10.28 -16.46 -7.28
N SER A 11 9.06 -16.05 -6.93
CA SER A 11 8.26 -15.10 -7.69
C SER A 11 7.89 -13.93 -6.79
N MET A 12 7.93 -12.73 -7.34
CA MET A 12 7.47 -11.51 -6.69
C MET A 12 6.25 -10.95 -7.40
N ASP A 13 5.24 -10.63 -6.61
CA ASP A 13 4.08 -9.82 -7.00
C ASP A 13 4.41 -8.33 -6.92
N PRO A 14 3.66 -7.46 -7.63
CA PRO A 14 3.79 -6.01 -7.49
C PRO A 14 3.69 -5.57 -6.03
N GLY A 15 4.66 -4.77 -5.59
CA GLY A 15 4.71 -4.27 -4.21
C GLY A 15 5.29 -5.24 -3.18
N HIS A 16 5.59 -6.49 -3.55
CA HIS A 16 6.23 -7.47 -2.68
C HIS A 16 7.62 -6.99 -2.22
N GLN A 17 7.99 -7.33 -0.99
CA GLN A 17 9.28 -7.01 -0.40
C GLN A 17 9.91 -8.28 0.16
N GLN A 18 11.21 -8.46 -0.06
CA GLN A 18 11.96 -9.56 0.49
C GLN A 18 13.18 -9.02 1.22
N GLN A 19 13.31 -9.39 2.51
CA GLN A 19 14.50 -9.08 3.28
C GLN A 19 15.57 -10.14 3.01
N LEU A 20 16.80 -9.66 2.77
CA LEU A 20 17.98 -10.50 2.64
C LEU A 20 18.85 -10.31 3.89
N ASP A 21 19.23 -11.40 4.54
CA ASP A 21 19.99 -11.44 5.80
C ASP A 21 21.52 -11.61 5.59
N ARG A 22 21.94 -11.98 4.40
CA ARG A 22 23.33 -12.19 3.98
C ARG A 22 23.52 -11.80 2.52
N SER A 23 24.73 -12.01 2.00
CA SER A 23 25.00 -11.83 0.57
C SER A 23 24.40 -12.98 -0.25
N TYR A 24 23.73 -12.65 -1.35
CA TYR A 24 23.08 -13.61 -2.24
C TYR A 24 23.50 -13.38 -3.69
N THR A 25 23.55 -14.46 -4.48
CA THR A 25 23.62 -14.33 -5.93
C THR A 25 22.20 -14.33 -6.49
N ILE A 26 21.75 -13.22 -7.07
CA ILE A 26 20.47 -13.16 -7.77
C ILE A 26 20.66 -13.39 -9.27
N SER A 27 19.80 -14.17 -9.89
CA SER A 27 19.70 -14.22 -11.36
C SER A 27 18.25 -14.20 -11.82
N PHE A 28 17.96 -13.47 -12.88
CA PHE A 28 16.58 -13.26 -13.33
C PHE A 28 16.52 -13.00 -14.84
N ASP A 29 15.37 -13.28 -15.44
CA ASP A 29 15.07 -12.89 -16.82
C ASP A 29 14.65 -11.42 -16.85
N THR A 30 15.27 -10.64 -17.72
CA THR A 30 14.99 -9.21 -17.89
C THR A 30 13.62 -8.93 -18.54
N GLY A 31 13.02 -9.93 -19.19
CA GLY A 31 11.83 -9.77 -20.04
C GLY A 31 12.14 -9.19 -21.42
N ALA A 32 13.39 -8.82 -21.71
CA ALA A 32 13.83 -8.25 -22.99
C ALA A 32 14.55 -9.31 -23.83
N GLY A 33 13.78 -10.23 -24.43
CA GLY A 33 14.30 -11.21 -25.40
C GLY A 33 15.14 -12.34 -24.78
N GLY A 34 14.76 -12.81 -23.58
CA GLY A 34 15.38 -13.97 -22.92
C GLY A 34 16.78 -13.72 -22.35
N GLN A 35 17.18 -12.45 -22.21
CA GLN A 35 18.43 -12.09 -21.57
C GLN A 35 18.31 -12.29 -20.05
N GLN A 36 19.22 -13.09 -19.49
CA GLN A 36 19.35 -13.24 -18.04
C GLN A 36 20.43 -12.30 -17.49
N LYS A 37 20.13 -11.66 -16.37
CA LYS A 37 21.10 -10.89 -15.58
C LYS A 37 21.43 -11.65 -14.31
N LYS A 38 22.65 -11.46 -13.82
CA LYS A 38 23.15 -12.05 -12.57
C LYS A 38 23.91 -11.00 -11.77
N TYR A 39 23.57 -10.85 -10.49
CA TYR A 39 24.24 -9.93 -9.58
C TYR A 39 24.65 -10.64 -8.29
N GLN A 40 25.79 -10.21 -7.74
CA GLN A 40 26.13 -10.47 -6.35
C GLN A 40 25.56 -9.33 -5.51
N LEU A 41 24.58 -9.64 -4.66
CA LEU A 41 23.97 -8.68 -3.75
C LEU A 41 24.73 -8.71 -2.42
N ALA A 42 25.07 -7.52 -1.93
CA ALA A 42 25.48 -7.32 -0.55
C ALA A 42 24.23 -7.06 0.31
N ALA A 43 24.40 -6.97 1.63
CA ALA A 43 23.31 -6.52 2.49
C ALA A 43 22.82 -5.11 2.09
N GLY A 44 21.50 -4.94 2.07
CA GLY A 44 20.84 -3.66 1.85
C GLY A 44 19.47 -3.81 1.17
N VAL A 45 18.86 -2.67 0.85
CA VAL A 45 17.57 -2.63 0.15
C VAL A 45 17.78 -2.48 -1.36
N TYR A 46 17.03 -3.28 -2.12
CA TYR A 46 17.07 -3.27 -3.58
C TYR A 46 15.68 -3.06 -4.16
N GLU A 47 15.62 -2.38 -5.30
CA GLU A 47 14.39 -2.07 -6.02
C GLU A 47 14.48 -2.56 -7.46
N TRP A 48 13.42 -3.23 -7.92
CA TRP A 48 13.23 -3.58 -9.32
C TRP A 48 12.73 -2.37 -10.10
N ARG A 49 13.41 -2.05 -11.21
CA ARG A 49 13.02 -0.98 -12.13
C ARG A 49 12.92 -1.51 -13.54
N LEU A 50 11.90 -1.08 -14.27
CA LEU A 50 11.76 -1.40 -15.69
C LEU A 50 12.51 -0.36 -16.51
N GLU A 51 13.51 -0.79 -17.28
CA GLU A 51 14.30 0.06 -18.16
C GLU A 51 13.96 -0.24 -19.61
N GLN A 52 13.73 0.78 -20.43
CA GLN A 52 13.49 0.58 -21.85
C GLN A 52 14.77 0.91 -22.63
N PRO A 53 15.22 0.02 -23.55
CA PRO A 53 14.61 -1.25 -23.97
C PRO A 53 15.08 -2.48 -23.17
N GLN A 54 15.93 -2.33 -22.14
CA GLN A 54 16.66 -3.44 -21.51
C GLN A 54 15.81 -4.36 -20.61
N GLY A 55 14.55 -4.03 -20.34
CA GLY A 55 13.68 -4.77 -19.44
C GLY A 55 13.96 -4.50 -17.96
N TRP A 56 13.63 -5.45 -17.10
CA TRP A 56 13.82 -5.32 -15.66
C TRP A 56 15.30 -5.23 -15.28
N ASN A 57 15.57 -4.42 -14.28
CA ASN A 57 16.88 -4.26 -13.68
C ASN A 57 16.74 -4.06 -12.17
N LEU A 58 17.81 -4.29 -11.42
CA LEU A 58 17.82 -4.24 -9.97
C LEU A 58 18.81 -3.18 -9.48
N TYR A 59 18.35 -2.29 -8.59
CA TYR A 59 19.14 -1.18 -8.07
C TYR A 59 19.22 -1.22 -6.56
N LYS A 60 20.43 -1.07 -6.00
CA LYS A 60 20.57 -0.80 -4.56
C LYS A 60 20.03 0.61 -4.29
N VAL A 61 19.18 0.74 -3.28
CA VAL A 61 18.58 2.02 -2.90
C VAL A 61 18.97 2.38 -1.47
N ASN A 62 19.29 3.66 -1.27
CA ASN A 62 19.33 4.23 0.07
C ASN A 62 17.93 4.71 0.39
N LEU A 63 17.45 4.35 1.58
CA LEU A 63 16.16 4.79 2.06
C LEU A 63 16.31 6.12 2.78
N ASN A 64 15.38 7.03 2.52
CA ASN A 64 15.22 8.28 3.24
C ASN A 64 13.75 8.41 3.65
N ILE A 65 13.50 8.48 4.94
CA ILE A 65 12.17 8.73 5.48
C ILE A 65 12.14 10.05 6.22
N VAL A 66 11.00 10.72 6.11
CA VAL A 66 10.72 11.97 6.81
C VAL A 66 9.48 11.76 7.66
N ILE A 67 9.61 11.86 8.98
CA ILE A 67 8.49 11.82 9.93
C ILE A 67 8.08 13.25 10.23
N ASP A 68 6.87 13.62 9.82
CA ASP A 68 6.34 14.98 9.86
C ASP A 68 5.25 15.11 10.92
N ASN A 69 5.56 15.88 11.97
CA ASN A 69 4.66 16.18 13.08
C ASN A 69 4.09 17.61 13.00
N SER A 70 4.02 18.19 11.81
CA SER A 70 3.51 19.55 11.62
C SER A 70 2.01 19.73 11.88
N ARG A 71 1.26 18.62 11.98
CA ARG A 71 -0.20 18.62 12.09
C ARG A 71 -0.75 18.01 13.39
N TYR A 72 0.11 17.52 14.27
CA TYR A 72 -0.27 16.98 15.57
C TYR A 72 0.38 17.80 16.68
N ASP A 73 -0.43 18.25 17.63
CA ASP A 73 -0.04 19.22 18.66
C ASP A 73 0.76 18.59 19.82
N GLY A 74 0.92 17.25 19.82
CA GLY A 74 1.68 16.52 20.82
C GLY A 74 3.08 16.13 20.34
N GLU A 75 3.96 15.79 21.29
CA GLU A 75 5.21 15.10 20.97
C GLU A 75 4.89 13.67 20.51
N PHE A 76 5.44 13.27 19.36
CA PHE A 76 5.32 11.90 18.86
C PHE A 76 6.57 11.11 19.24
N ARG A 77 6.39 10.02 19.99
CA ARG A 77 7.46 9.14 20.50
C ARG A 77 7.40 7.79 19.81
N TYR A 78 8.54 7.27 19.38
CA TYR A 78 8.62 6.04 18.62
C TYR A 78 9.96 5.33 18.82
N LEU A 79 9.99 4.04 18.53
CA LEU A 79 11.22 3.29 18.32
C LEU A 79 11.44 3.17 16.81
N LEU A 80 12.63 3.58 16.33
CA LEU A 80 13.06 3.35 14.96
C LEU A 80 14.20 2.36 14.97
N ASN A 81 14.01 1.19 14.37
CA ASN A 81 14.98 0.08 14.42
C ASN A 81 15.44 -0.23 15.86
N ASN A 82 14.50 -0.24 16.79
CA ASN A 82 14.70 -0.46 18.23
C ASN A 82 15.50 0.65 18.97
N GLU A 83 15.70 1.81 18.34
CA GLU A 83 16.27 3.00 18.99
C GLU A 83 15.18 4.03 19.29
N TYR A 84 15.20 4.59 20.50
CA TYR A 84 14.23 5.58 20.92
C TYR A 84 14.42 6.91 20.20
N GLN A 85 13.32 7.46 19.69
CA GLN A 85 13.26 8.73 18.98
C GLN A 85 12.02 9.53 19.42
N SER A 86 12.06 10.85 19.22
CA SER A 86 10.87 11.69 19.30
C SER A 86 10.90 12.81 18.28
N VAL A 87 9.73 13.33 17.95
CA VAL A 87 9.56 14.54 17.13
C VAL A 87 8.53 15.44 17.81
N GLY A 88 8.94 16.65 18.16
CA GLY A 88 8.07 17.62 18.83
C GLY A 88 6.96 18.14 17.91
N PRO A 89 5.95 18.82 18.45
CA PRO A 89 4.88 19.42 17.65
C PRO A 89 5.44 20.47 16.70
N GLY A 90 4.95 20.48 15.45
CA GLY A 90 5.46 21.40 14.43
C GLY A 90 6.80 21.01 13.82
N GLN A 91 7.43 19.93 14.30
CA GLN A 91 8.76 19.51 13.87
C GLN A 91 8.72 18.37 12.84
N VAL A 92 9.87 18.15 12.23
CA VAL A 92 10.12 17.08 11.26
C VAL A 92 11.40 16.36 11.67
N ALA A 93 11.42 15.04 11.56
CA ALA A 93 12.60 14.21 11.75
C ALA A 93 12.95 13.47 10.45
N GLU A 94 14.20 13.53 10.03
CA GLU A 94 14.71 12.85 8.83
C GLU A 94 15.59 11.68 9.23
N HIS A 95 15.42 10.54 8.56
CA HIS A 95 16.22 9.34 8.78
C HIS A 95 16.68 8.78 7.46
N ALA A 96 17.97 8.48 7.35
CA ALA A 96 18.58 7.87 6.18
C ALA A 96 19.27 6.55 6.55
N GLY A 97 19.15 5.54 5.68
CA GLY A 97 19.70 4.23 5.97
C GLY A 97 19.71 3.32 4.74
N ASP A 98 20.47 2.24 4.81
CA ASP A 98 20.56 1.21 3.78
C ASP A 98 19.73 -0.05 4.11
N LYS A 99 18.93 0.02 5.18
CA LYS A 99 18.02 -1.02 5.67
C LYS A 99 16.60 -0.48 5.75
N LEU A 100 15.61 -1.37 5.68
CA LEU A 100 14.22 -1.02 5.92
C LEU A 100 14.06 -0.44 7.33
N PHE A 101 13.21 0.57 7.45
CA PHE A 101 12.91 1.21 8.72
C PHE A 101 11.73 0.52 9.37
N GLU A 102 11.96 -0.10 10.52
CA GLU A 102 10.89 -0.59 11.37
C GLU A 102 10.58 0.47 12.43
N LEU A 103 9.37 1.02 12.38
CA LEU A 103 8.88 2.00 13.31
C LEU A 103 7.84 1.35 14.25
N VAL A 104 8.02 1.51 15.56
CA VAL A 104 7.08 1.06 16.59
C VAL A 104 6.65 2.25 17.44
N PHE A 105 5.36 2.38 17.75
CA PHE A 105 4.85 3.50 18.53
C PHE A 105 3.56 3.14 19.28
N ASP A 106 3.26 3.89 20.35
CA ASP A 106 1.98 3.79 21.07
C ASP A 106 0.90 4.62 20.32
N PRO A 107 -0.22 4.00 19.91
CA PRO A 107 -1.30 4.69 19.23
C PRO A 107 -2.12 5.66 20.14
N GLY A 108 -1.80 5.75 21.43
CA GLY A 108 -2.36 6.71 22.37
C GLY A 108 -3.70 6.31 22.98
N ASN A 109 -4.15 5.06 22.75
CA ASN A 109 -5.41 4.54 23.30
C ASN A 109 -5.21 3.52 24.45
N GLY A 110 -3.97 3.38 24.95
CA GLY A 110 -3.60 2.39 25.97
C GLY A 110 -3.60 0.94 25.46
N GLY A 111 -3.71 0.73 24.14
CA GLY A 111 -3.64 -0.57 23.49
C GLY A 111 -2.20 -1.03 23.24
N ALA A 112 -2.07 -2.08 22.43
CA ALA A 112 -0.77 -2.57 22.00
C ALA A 112 -0.07 -1.57 21.06
N GLU A 113 1.26 -1.57 21.08
CA GLU A 113 2.09 -0.80 20.16
C GLU A 113 1.79 -1.17 18.70
N VAL A 114 1.83 -0.17 17.82
CA VAL A 114 1.69 -0.33 16.38
C VAL A 114 3.07 -0.43 15.76
N ARG A 115 3.26 -1.40 14.86
CA ARG A 115 4.50 -1.63 14.11
C ARG A 115 4.28 -1.37 12.62
N LYS A 116 5.14 -0.54 12.02
CA LYS A 116 5.11 -0.21 10.59
C LYS A 116 6.49 -0.37 9.95
N LEU A 117 6.50 -0.95 8.75
CA LEU A 117 7.68 -1.02 7.90
C LEU A 117 7.63 0.15 6.90
N LEU A 118 8.54 1.11 7.04
CA LEU A 118 8.54 2.32 6.24
C LEU A 118 9.47 2.17 5.02
N LYS A 119 8.98 2.65 3.87
CA LYS A 119 9.74 2.81 2.62
C LYS A 119 10.19 4.27 2.51
N SER A 120 11.03 4.60 1.55
CA SER A 120 11.39 6.00 1.31
C SER A 120 10.16 6.87 1.11
N GLY A 121 10.15 8.05 1.73
CA GLY A 121 9.05 9.00 1.60
C GLY A 121 8.81 9.83 2.85
N ARG A 122 7.82 10.72 2.76
CA ARG A 122 7.36 11.53 3.90
C ARG A 122 6.11 10.89 4.50
N TYR A 123 6.09 10.78 5.82
CA TYR A 123 5.00 10.25 6.61
C TYR A 123 4.50 11.33 7.56
N ILE A 124 3.20 11.61 7.49
CA ILE A 124 2.53 12.62 8.31
C ILE A 124 1.89 11.91 9.51
N ILE A 125 2.13 12.43 10.70
CA ILE A 125 1.47 11.98 11.93
C ILE A 125 0.07 12.57 11.97
N GLY A 126 -0.92 11.74 12.24
CA GLY A 126 -2.32 12.16 12.34
C GLY A 126 -3.14 11.23 13.22
N ILE A 127 -4.42 11.53 13.32
CA ILE A 127 -5.40 10.67 13.98
C ILE A 127 -6.15 9.89 12.90
N ASP A 128 -6.11 8.57 13.02
CA ASP A 128 -6.93 7.65 12.24
C ASP A 128 -8.42 7.94 12.50
N PRO A 129 -9.20 8.34 11.47
CA PRO A 129 -10.59 8.75 11.65
C PRO A 129 -11.51 7.59 12.06
N ASP A 130 -11.14 6.36 11.74
CA ASP A 130 -11.95 5.17 11.96
C ASP A 130 -11.83 4.73 13.42
N PHE A 131 -10.60 4.79 13.94
CA PHE A 131 -10.27 4.27 15.28
C PHE A 131 -9.97 5.35 16.32
N GLY A 132 -9.86 6.62 15.92
CA GLY A 132 -9.56 7.75 16.81
C GLY A 132 -8.20 7.64 17.49
N ARG A 133 -7.23 7.01 16.84
CA ARG A 133 -5.90 6.70 17.39
C ARG A 133 -4.79 7.34 16.56
N LEU A 134 -3.61 7.56 17.14
CA LEU A 134 -2.45 8.03 16.39
C LEU A 134 -2.08 7.03 15.30
N ASP A 135 -1.75 7.56 14.13
CA ASP A 135 -1.19 6.76 13.04
C ASP A 135 -0.24 7.59 12.13
N LEU A 136 0.56 6.89 11.32
CA LEU A 136 1.39 7.47 10.26
C LEU A 136 0.78 7.23 8.88
N PHE A 137 0.66 8.30 8.10
CA PHE A 137 0.11 8.29 6.74
C PHE A 137 1.18 8.72 5.72
N GLU A 138 1.27 8.05 4.57
CA GLU A 138 2.13 8.52 3.49
C GLU A 138 1.64 9.88 2.98
N ALA A 139 2.52 10.88 2.94
CA ALA A 139 2.17 12.24 2.54
C ALA A 139 1.54 12.29 1.14
N SER A 140 2.04 11.50 0.20
CA SER A 140 1.48 11.41 -1.16
C SER A 140 0.02 10.94 -1.18
N LYS A 141 -0.36 10.01 -0.29
CA LYS A 141 -1.75 9.54 -0.16
C LYS A 141 -2.61 10.61 0.50
N VAL A 142 -2.08 11.27 1.53
CA VAL A 142 -2.77 12.40 2.18
C VAL A 142 -3.04 13.51 1.16
N ASP A 143 -2.03 13.91 0.39
CA ASP A 143 -2.14 14.96 -0.62
C ASP A 143 -3.13 14.59 -1.73
N ALA A 144 -3.13 13.33 -2.19
CA ALA A 144 -4.09 12.85 -3.18
C ALA A 144 -5.55 12.96 -2.67
N VAL A 145 -5.81 12.50 -1.44
CA VAL A 145 -7.14 12.61 -0.81
C VAL A 145 -7.56 14.07 -0.65
N MET A 146 -6.63 14.94 -0.24
CA MET A 146 -6.90 16.37 -0.06
C MET A 146 -7.17 17.10 -1.38
N ALA A 147 -6.51 16.69 -2.47
CA ALA A 147 -6.75 17.24 -3.80
C ALA A 147 -8.13 16.86 -4.35
N GLU A 148 -8.58 15.64 -4.08
CA GLU A 148 -9.92 15.17 -4.48
C GLU A 148 -11.03 15.84 -3.66
N GLN A 149 -10.74 16.28 -2.43
CA GLN A 149 -11.75 16.78 -1.50
C GLN A 149 -11.31 18.09 -0.81
N PRO A 150 -11.22 19.21 -1.54
CA PRO A 150 -10.73 20.50 -1.01
C PRO A 150 -11.62 21.08 0.09
N GLN A 151 -12.89 20.68 0.16
CA GLN A 151 -13.85 21.14 1.18
C GLN A 151 -13.52 20.71 2.62
N TYR A 152 -12.61 19.75 2.84
CA TYR A 152 -12.24 19.29 4.18
C TYR A 152 -11.16 20.14 4.86
N LEU A 153 -10.57 21.10 4.14
CA LEU A 153 -9.52 21.99 4.66
C LEU A 153 -10.04 23.20 5.45
N SER A 154 -11.35 23.46 5.42
CA SER A 154 -11.90 24.73 5.91
C SER A 154 -12.36 24.73 7.37
N SER A 155 -12.20 23.65 8.14
CA SER A 155 -12.83 23.58 9.48
C SER A 155 -12.02 23.10 10.67
N THR A 156 -10.71 22.88 10.56
CA THR A 156 -9.92 22.45 11.72
C THR A 156 -8.94 23.52 12.17
N ARG A 157 -9.49 24.65 12.62
CA ARG A 157 -8.90 25.38 13.75
C ARG A 157 -9.73 25.00 14.97
N TYR A 158 -9.43 23.84 15.56
CA TYR A 158 -10.14 23.40 16.77
C TYR A 158 -9.52 24.11 17.97
N ALA A 159 -10.20 25.15 18.43
CA ALA A 159 -10.04 25.67 19.76
C ALA A 159 -10.74 24.72 20.74
N GLY A 160 -9.98 24.15 21.68
CA GLY A 160 -10.47 23.73 23.00
C GLY A 160 -11.32 22.46 23.07
N ASN A 161 -10.76 21.42 23.68
CA ASN A 161 -11.36 20.54 24.70
C ASN A 161 -12.88 20.28 24.63
N ASN A 162 -13.40 19.83 23.49
CA ASN A 162 -14.61 19.00 23.35
C ASN A 162 -14.90 18.78 21.86
N ALA A 163 -14.09 17.95 21.21
CA ALA A 163 -14.34 17.53 19.83
C ALA A 163 -15.51 16.55 19.79
N THR A 164 -16.73 17.06 19.65
CA THR A 164 -17.85 16.23 19.20
C THR A 164 -17.49 15.75 17.79
N ARG A 165 -17.51 14.42 17.57
CA ARG A 165 -17.31 13.74 16.30
C ARG A 165 -18.12 14.49 15.23
N SER A 166 -17.45 15.35 14.47
CA SER A 166 -18.17 16.27 13.57
C SER A 166 -18.80 15.42 12.47
N GLN A 167 -20.07 15.68 12.13
CA GLN A 167 -20.82 15.01 11.04
C GLN A 167 -20.04 14.86 9.72
N ARG A 168 -19.00 15.67 9.54
CA ARG A 168 -18.07 15.66 8.40
C ARG A 168 -17.09 14.47 8.41
N VAL A 169 -16.66 14.00 9.58
CA VAL A 169 -15.83 12.78 9.71
C VAL A 169 -16.66 11.56 9.33
N GLU A 170 -17.93 11.50 9.76
CA GLU A 170 -18.86 10.43 9.37
C GLU A 170 -19.18 10.44 7.87
N ALA A 171 -19.28 11.61 7.24
CA ALA A 171 -19.48 11.73 5.79
C ALA A 171 -18.27 11.22 4.98
N LEU A 172 -17.04 11.45 5.46
CA LEU A 172 -15.81 10.95 4.83
C LEU A 172 -15.70 9.42 4.96
N LEU A 173 -15.98 8.90 6.15
CA LEU A 173 -16.05 7.47 6.47
C LEU A 173 -17.04 6.71 5.56
N ALA A 174 -18.27 7.23 5.43
CA ALA A 174 -19.31 6.62 4.60
C ALA A 174 -18.97 6.58 3.09
N GLN A 175 -18.01 7.39 2.64
CA GLN A 175 -17.59 7.44 1.25
C GLN A 175 -16.43 6.49 0.95
N ILE A 176 -15.51 6.30 1.89
CA ILE A 176 -14.42 5.31 1.80
C ILE A 176 -15.01 3.88 1.73
N GLU A 177 -16.06 3.60 2.50
CA GLU A 177 -16.79 2.32 2.47
C GLU A 177 -17.48 2.05 1.11
N ARG A 178 -17.91 3.08 0.39
CA ARG A 178 -18.58 2.93 -0.93
C ARG A 178 -17.62 2.66 -2.09
N THR A 179 -16.34 2.99 -1.95
CA THR A 179 -15.35 2.82 -3.02
C THR A 179 -14.69 1.43 -3.06
N GLY A 180 -15.11 0.51 -2.18
CA GLY A 180 -14.58 -0.85 -2.06
C GLY A 180 -15.14 -1.92 -3.02
N GLU A 181 -15.75 -1.55 -4.16
CA GLU A 181 -16.21 -2.50 -5.20
C GLU A 181 -15.74 -2.05 -6.60
N PRO A 182 -15.44 -3.00 -7.52
CA PRO A 182 -14.73 -2.74 -8.77
C PRO A 182 -15.59 -1.93 -9.74
N LEU A 183 -14.98 -0.93 -10.40
CA LEU A 183 -15.62 -0.14 -11.46
C LEU A 183 -15.90 -1.00 -12.71
N GLY A 184 -16.93 -1.82 -12.63
CA GLY A 184 -17.65 -2.38 -13.76
C GLY A 184 -18.66 -1.38 -14.30
N GLY A 185 -18.29 -0.71 -15.40
CA GLY A 185 -19.16 -0.26 -16.48
C GLY A 185 -20.43 0.54 -16.14
N ARG A 186 -20.41 1.83 -16.47
CA ARG A 186 -21.60 2.47 -17.04
C ARG A 186 -21.25 3.27 -18.29
N SER A 187 -21.77 2.73 -19.38
CA SER A 187 -21.72 3.23 -20.75
C SER A 187 -22.36 4.61 -20.88
N THR A 188 -21.64 5.55 -21.48
CA THR A 188 -22.24 6.74 -22.12
C THR A 188 -22.03 6.64 -23.62
N SER A 189 -23.15 6.55 -24.32
CA SER A 189 -23.27 6.55 -25.78
C SER A 189 -22.45 7.66 -26.43
N GLY A 190 -21.62 7.28 -27.40
CA GLY A 190 -20.91 8.19 -28.29
C GLY A 190 -20.75 7.53 -29.65
N VAL A 191 -21.56 7.99 -30.60
CA VAL A 191 -21.51 7.65 -32.03
C VAL A 191 -20.15 8.04 -32.60
N ASN A 192 -19.49 7.14 -33.34
CA ASN A 192 -18.73 7.52 -34.52
C ASN A 192 -18.49 6.34 -35.48
N LEU A 193 -18.73 6.65 -36.75
CA LEU A 193 -18.63 5.82 -37.94
C LEU A 193 -17.16 5.62 -38.40
N PHE A 194 -16.98 4.56 -39.20
CA PHE A 194 -15.90 4.25 -40.16
C PHE A 194 -14.68 3.42 -39.70
N GLY A 195 -14.52 2.24 -40.33
CA GLY A 195 -13.33 1.96 -41.13
C GLY A 195 -12.33 0.87 -40.69
N SER A 196 -12.60 -0.37 -41.09
CA SER A 196 -11.65 -1.32 -41.74
C SER A 196 -10.46 -1.98 -41.00
N THR A 197 -10.59 -3.32 -40.91
CA THR A 197 -9.65 -4.44 -41.24
C THR A 197 -8.44 -4.86 -40.38
N ALA A 198 -8.44 -6.20 -40.14
CA ALA A 198 -7.36 -7.20 -40.00
C ALA A 198 -7.03 -7.67 -38.56
N THR A 199 -7.59 -8.80 -38.09
CA THR A 199 -7.11 -10.22 -38.16
C THR A 199 -5.83 -10.44 -37.34
N SER A 200 -5.82 -11.09 -36.16
CA SER A 200 -5.75 -12.55 -35.86
C SER A 200 -4.96 -12.65 -34.54
N SER A 201 -5.08 -13.58 -33.59
CA SER A 201 -5.91 -14.76 -33.36
C SER A 201 -5.85 -15.03 -31.84
N ALA A 202 -6.99 -15.07 -31.16
CA ALA A 202 -7.10 -15.65 -29.83
C ALA A 202 -7.43 -17.14 -30.01
N ARG A 203 -6.66 -18.03 -29.37
CA ARG A 203 -7.03 -19.45 -29.24
C ARG A 203 -7.96 -19.61 -28.05
N THR A 204 -9.19 -19.97 -28.35
CA THR A 204 -10.16 -20.54 -27.41
C THR A 204 -9.97 -22.06 -27.36
N ILE A 205 -10.03 -22.65 -26.17
CA ILE A 205 -10.49 -24.02 -25.98
C ILE A 205 -11.69 -23.95 -25.05
N SER A 206 -12.84 -24.37 -25.55
CA SER A 206 -14.05 -24.61 -24.77
C SER A 206 -14.21 -26.11 -24.53
N ALA A 207 -14.78 -26.46 -23.37
CA ALA A 207 -15.62 -27.65 -23.25
C ALA A 207 -16.87 -27.29 -22.44
N VAL A 208 -18.00 -27.74 -22.95
CA VAL A 208 -19.39 -27.49 -22.54
C VAL A 208 -19.82 -28.51 -21.49
N GLY A 209 -20.63 -28.09 -20.52
CA GLY A 209 -21.44 -28.99 -19.69
C GLY A 209 -22.09 -28.28 -18.51
N PRO A 210 -23.43 -28.15 -18.45
CA PRO A 210 -24.11 -27.32 -17.46
C PRO A 210 -24.52 -28.13 -16.22
N THR A 211 -24.44 -27.54 -15.04
CA THR A 211 -25.35 -27.85 -13.92
C THR A 211 -25.46 -26.68 -12.96
N ASN A 212 -26.70 -26.44 -12.54
CA ASN A 212 -27.12 -25.47 -11.53
C ASN A 212 -26.33 -25.62 -10.23
N GLY A 213 -25.90 -24.49 -9.67
CA GLY A 213 -25.40 -24.40 -8.31
C GLY A 213 -25.57 -22.97 -7.82
N GLY A 214 -26.66 -22.71 -7.10
CA GLY A 214 -26.91 -21.43 -6.46
C GLY A 214 -25.76 -21.08 -5.53
N ARG A 215 -25.39 -19.80 -5.51
CA ARG A 215 -24.49 -19.26 -4.51
C ARG A 215 -25.25 -19.26 -3.19
N GLU A 216 -25.01 -20.27 -2.35
CA GLU A 216 -25.33 -20.18 -0.93
C GLU A 216 -24.53 -19.01 -0.36
N SER A 217 -25.24 -18.15 0.37
CA SER A 217 -24.60 -17.01 1.02
C SER A 217 -23.79 -17.50 2.22
N VAL A 218 -22.75 -16.75 2.60
CA VAL A 218 -21.98 -17.02 3.82
C VAL A 218 -22.89 -17.08 5.06
N ASP A 219 -24.06 -16.44 5.01
CA ASP A 219 -25.08 -16.48 6.07
C ASP A 219 -25.81 -17.84 6.16
N ASP A 220 -25.94 -18.58 5.07
CA ASP A 220 -26.53 -19.93 5.07
C ASP A 220 -25.57 -20.97 5.70
N LEU A 221 -24.26 -20.77 5.50
CA LEU A 221 -23.19 -21.59 6.08
C LEU A 221 -23.03 -21.35 7.60
N LEU A 222 -23.27 -20.13 8.06
CA LEU A 222 -23.25 -19.78 9.49
C LEU A 222 -24.50 -20.25 10.26
N ASN A 223 -25.63 -20.42 9.58
CA ASN A 223 -26.85 -20.94 10.19
C ASN A 223 -26.90 -22.47 10.30
N SER A 224 -26.16 -23.20 9.48
CA SER A 224 -26.08 -24.67 9.57
C SER A 224 -25.20 -25.15 10.74
N LEU A 225 -24.21 -24.35 11.16
CA LEU A 225 -23.33 -24.66 12.30
C LEU A 225 -23.93 -24.38 13.68
N LYS A 226 -25.10 -23.72 13.76
CA LYS A 226 -25.81 -23.46 15.03
C LYS A 226 -26.94 -24.46 15.32
N ARG A 227 -27.15 -25.47 14.48
CA ARG A 227 -28.18 -26.50 14.64
C ARG A 227 -27.64 -27.91 14.90
N ALA A 228 -26.36 -28.01 15.26
CA ALA A 228 -25.77 -29.27 15.69
C ALA A 228 -25.36 -29.17 17.17
N ASP A 229 -26.36 -29.26 18.04
CA ASP A 229 -26.29 -29.81 19.41
C ASP A 229 -27.57 -30.64 19.62
#